data_AF-A0A4U7BGG1-F1
#
_entry.id   AF-A0A4U7BGG1-F1
#
_cell.length_a   1.000
_cell.length_b   1.000
_cell.length_c   1.000
_cell.angle_alpha   90.00
_cell.angle_beta   90.00
_cell.angle_gamma   90.00
#
_symmetry.space_group_name_H-M   'P 1'
#
loop_
_entity.id
_entity.type
_entity.pdbx_description
1 polymer ?
#
loop_
_entity_poly.entity_id
_entity_poly.type
_entity_poly.pdbx_seq_one_letter_code
_entity_poly.pdbx_strand_id
1 'polypeptide(L)'
;MIKKSVLFRFLSFVLLGIFLLILGFYLRHTTSIENVFISVPEANKTQSAKTKQSFFINPPEKSAHSSSLVDTQKGLMLVFFAGSREGHKDVKIYQSFFDTIKQEWSEPRAILNAEELSHLNHKFIKKLGNPVVFKDSQNRVHFFVVGVSLGGWATSKIYQFVFDESLEKLVFRQELQLSAFANFSHLVRTPALIYENGAFALPIYHELIDKYPLVAFFDQEGKFSHTKRLNSLKGQLQPSIVALNESQCLAFFRNYKNYENTAFMQTCSLGAKEWQEPFKSSLKNYDSSSVLSVFKDQNAKTQVLLLHNDGEKSTRSRLSLYHLKDASKGEFVRLLSLDEGEELSYPAVMIKDENLYISYTFNRQKIKIQKLELSYLQNLLEFEGEK
;
A
#
# COMPACT_ATOMS: atom_id res chain seq x y z
N MET A 1 32.09 35.16 46.50
CA MET A 1 30.68 35.61 46.35
C MET A 1 30.48 36.18 44.96
N ILE A 2 29.91 35.42 44.03
CA ILE A 2 29.50 35.96 42.72
C ILE A 2 28.38 36.99 43.01
N LYS A 3 28.58 38.26 42.61
CA LYS A 3 27.58 39.32 42.81
C LYS A 3 26.27 38.85 42.19
N LYS A 4 25.16 38.94 42.93
CA LYS A 4 23.81 38.51 42.48
C LYS A 4 23.44 39.04 41.08
N SER A 5 23.98 40.19 40.67
CA SER A 5 23.80 40.78 39.35
C SER A 5 24.43 39.97 38.20
N VAL A 6 25.55 39.28 38.43
CA VAL A 6 26.21 38.44 37.42
C VAL A 6 25.43 37.14 37.22
N LEU A 7 24.94 36.55 38.32
CA LEU A 7 24.10 35.35 38.26
C LEU A 7 22.76 35.62 37.56
N PHE A 8 22.14 36.77 37.81
CA PHE A 8 20.90 37.17 37.14
C PHE A 8 21.09 37.38 35.63
N ARG A 9 22.16 38.08 35.22
CA ARG A 9 22.50 38.25 33.80
C ARG A 9 22.75 36.91 33.12
N PHE A 10 23.50 36.01 33.75
CA PHE A 10 23.75 34.68 33.22
C PHE A 10 22.45 33.89 33.02
N LEU A 11 21.54 33.92 34.00
CA LEU A 11 20.25 33.22 33.90
C LEU A 11 19.36 33.80 32.78
N SER A 12 19.34 35.13 32.60
CA SER A 12 18.62 35.77 31.49
C SER A 12 19.17 35.37 30.12
N PHE A 13 20.49 35.25 29.96
CA PHE A 13 21.09 34.78 28.70
C PHE A 13 20.76 33.32 28.41
N VAL A 14 20.76 32.46 29.44
CA VAL A 14 20.36 31.05 29.29
C VAL A 14 18.89 30.93 28.89
N LEU A 15 17.99 31.67 29.56
CA LEU A 15 16.56 31.67 29.23
C LEU A 15 16.28 32.23 27.83
N LEU A 16 16.99 33.28 27.41
CA LEU A 16 16.90 33.81 26.05
C LEU A 16 17.41 32.80 25.01
N GLY A 17 18.49 32.08 25.30
CA GLY A 17 19.01 31.01 24.45
C GLY A 17 18.02 29.85 24.30
N ILE A 18 17.38 29.42 25.40
CA ILE A 18 16.33 28.39 25.37
C ILE A 18 15.11 28.89 24.59
N PHE A 19 14.68 30.14 24.82
CA PHE A 19 13.57 30.74 24.08
C PHE A 19 13.86 30.82 22.58
N LEU A 20 15.05 31.26 22.17
CA LEU A 20 15.45 31.32 20.77
C LEU A 20 15.58 29.94 20.14
N LEU A 21 15.99 28.91 20.89
CA LEU A 21 15.99 27.52 20.44
C LEU A 21 14.56 27.00 20.24
N ILE A 22 13.66 27.24 21.20
CA ILE A 22 12.24 26.85 21.11
C ILE A 22 11.57 27.59 19.96
N LEU A 23 11.82 28.89 19.83
CA LEU A 23 11.29 29.73 18.74
C LEU A 23 11.87 29.30 17.40
N GLY A 24 13.15 28.96 17.32
CA GLY A 24 13.77 28.41 16.12
C GLY A 24 13.18 27.05 15.73
N PHE A 25 12.86 26.20 16.71
CA PHE A 25 12.17 24.93 16.50
C PHE A 25 10.72 25.15 16.04
N TYR A 26 10.02 26.12 16.63
CA TYR A 26 8.65 26.50 16.30
C TYR A 26 8.55 27.13 14.90
N LEU A 27 9.48 28.03 14.56
CA LEU A 27 9.57 28.66 13.23
C LEU A 27 9.98 27.66 12.15
N ARG A 28 10.85 26.68 12.45
CA ARG A 28 11.11 25.55 11.54
C ARG A 28 9.90 24.64 11.35
N HIS A 29 9.04 24.50 12.35
CA HIS A 29 7.82 23.70 12.25
C HIS A 29 6.66 24.41 11.54
N THR A 30 6.67 25.74 11.46
CA THR A 30 5.58 26.51 10.83
C THR A 30 5.70 26.61 9.31
N THR A 31 6.86 26.34 8.71
CA THR A 31 6.97 26.03 7.27
C THR A 31 6.78 24.53 7.04
N SER A 32 5.67 23.97 7.53
CA SER A 32 5.23 22.64 7.15
C SER A 32 4.77 22.73 5.70
N ILE A 33 5.60 22.27 4.75
CA ILE A 33 5.09 21.94 3.41
C ILE A 33 3.90 20.99 3.64
N GLU A 34 2.71 21.42 3.25
CA GLU A 34 1.53 20.56 3.36
C GLU A 34 1.75 19.33 2.49
N ASN A 35 1.42 18.16 3.05
CA ASN A 35 1.52 16.91 2.34
C ASN A 35 0.31 16.83 1.39
N VAL A 36 0.43 17.46 0.23
CA VAL A 36 -0.59 17.46 -0.82
C VAL A 36 -0.48 16.17 -1.61
N PHE A 37 -1.56 15.39 -1.66
CA PHE A 37 -1.64 14.18 -2.47
C PHE A 37 -1.66 14.51 -3.96
N ILE A 38 -1.06 13.63 -4.79
CA ILE A 38 -1.22 13.74 -6.23
C ILE A 38 -2.68 13.65 -6.66
N SER A 39 -3.02 14.28 -7.77
CA SER A 39 -4.36 14.22 -8.36
C SER A 39 -4.81 12.78 -8.64
N VAL A 40 -6.07 12.50 -8.34
CA VAL A 40 -6.72 11.22 -8.66
C VAL A 40 -6.84 11.06 -10.19
N PRO A 41 -6.57 9.87 -10.76
CA PRO A 41 -6.71 9.62 -12.19
C PRO A 41 -8.12 9.93 -12.69
N GLU A 42 -8.24 10.66 -13.80
CA GLU A 42 -9.52 10.99 -14.44
C GLU A 42 -9.86 9.98 -15.53
N ALA A 43 -11.14 9.63 -15.63
CA ALA A 43 -11.64 8.79 -16.70
C ALA A 43 -12.10 9.65 -17.88
N ASN A 44 -11.51 9.43 -19.06
CA ASN A 44 -11.80 10.17 -20.27
C ASN A 44 -13.09 9.69 -20.97
N LYS A 45 -13.70 10.62 -21.73
CA LYS A 45 -14.86 10.36 -22.60
C LYS A 45 -14.47 9.54 -23.82
N THR A 46 -14.33 8.23 -23.66
CA THR A 46 -14.20 7.33 -24.82
C THR A 46 -15.25 6.24 -24.76
N GLN A 47 -16.11 6.19 -25.76
CA GLN A 47 -16.97 5.04 -26.04
C GLN A 47 -16.07 3.93 -26.56
N SER A 48 -15.77 2.95 -25.71
CA SER A 48 -15.10 1.72 -26.10
C SER A 48 -15.89 0.52 -25.61
N ALA A 49 -15.78 -0.57 -26.38
CA ALA A 49 -16.52 -1.80 -26.21
C ALA A 49 -16.22 -2.46 -24.86
N LYS A 50 -17.21 -3.21 -24.35
CA LYS A 50 -17.11 -4.02 -23.12
C LYS A 50 -15.99 -5.06 -23.22
N THR A 51 -14.73 -4.67 -22.97
CA THR A 51 -13.62 -5.62 -22.98
C THR A 51 -13.12 -5.88 -21.56
N LYS A 52 -13.38 -7.10 -21.09
CA LYS A 52 -12.69 -7.70 -19.96
C LYS A 52 -11.62 -8.62 -20.53
N GLN A 53 -10.36 -8.32 -20.25
CA GLN A 53 -9.24 -9.18 -20.64
C GLN A 53 -8.63 -9.84 -19.42
N SER A 54 -8.10 -11.04 -19.59
CA SER A 54 -7.46 -11.80 -18.51
C SER A 54 -6.14 -12.37 -18.97
N PHE A 55 -5.14 -12.26 -18.10
CA PHE A 55 -3.78 -12.73 -18.31
C PHE A 55 -3.36 -13.61 -17.13
N PHE A 56 -2.35 -14.45 -17.36
CA PHE A 56 -1.73 -15.26 -16.31
C PHE A 56 -0.22 -15.11 -16.36
N ILE A 57 0.39 -14.97 -15.19
CA ILE A 57 1.82 -15.15 -14.98
C ILE A 57 2.03 -16.50 -14.32
N ASN A 58 2.71 -17.39 -15.02
CA ASN A 58 3.10 -18.69 -14.50
C ASN A 58 4.57 -18.59 -14.06
N PRO A 59 4.88 -18.51 -12.76
CA PRO A 59 6.26 -18.60 -12.35
C PRO A 59 6.81 -20.02 -12.56
N PRO A 60 8.14 -20.17 -12.60
CA PRO A 60 8.77 -21.49 -12.65
C PRO A 60 8.54 -22.30 -11.36
N GLU A 61 8.04 -21.66 -10.30
CA GLU A 61 7.86 -22.23 -8.98
C GLU A 61 6.44 -22.79 -8.76
N LYS A 62 6.29 -23.71 -7.82
CA LYS A 62 5.00 -24.36 -7.51
C LYS A 62 3.98 -23.41 -6.87
N SER A 63 4.44 -22.34 -6.22
CA SER A 63 3.57 -21.39 -5.54
C SER A 63 3.94 -19.95 -5.83
N ALA A 64 2.93 -19.12 -6.06
CA ALA A 64 3.02 -17.69 -6.33
C ALA A 64 2.06 -16.92 -5.43
N HIS A 65 2.46 -15.75 -4.94
CA HIS A 65 1.58 -14.95 -4.09
C HIS A 65 1.98 -13.47 -3.97
N SER A 66 1.06 -12.67 -3.42
CA SER A 66 1.28 -11.28 -2.96
C SER A 66 1.85 -10.37 -4.04
N SER A 67 1.06 -10.15 -5.09
CA SER A 67 1.43 -9.25 -6.18
C SER A 67 1.30 -7.77 -5.81
N SER A 68 2.04 -6.93 -6.54
CA SER A 68 1.94 -5.47 -6.58
C SER A 68 2.20 -4.98 -8.01
N LEU A 69 1.57 -3.86 -8.41
CA LEU A 69 1.58 -3.30 -9.76
C LEU A 69 2.11 -1.87 -9.72
N VAL A 70 2.90 -1.48 -10.72
CA VAL A 70 3.34 -0.09 -10.92
C VAL A 70 3.42 0.27 -12.40
N ASP A 71 3.04 1.50 -12.73
CA ASP A 71 3.18 2.06 -14.07
C ASP A 71 4.57 2.67 -14.22
N THR A 72 5.27 2.29 -15.28
CA THR A 72 6.65 2.68 -15.53
C THR A 72 6.84 3.09 -16.98
N GLN A 73 7.98 3.70 -17.28
CA GLN A 73 8.38 4.04 -18.64
C GLN A 73 8.52 2.83 -19.59
N LYS A 74 8.70 1.61 -19.05
CA LYS A 74 8.72 0.35 -19.83
C LYS A 74 7.33 -0.30 -19.95
N GLY A 75 6.28 0.37 -19.49
CA GLY A 75 4.93 -0.19 -19.37
C GLY A 75 4.58 -0.63 -17.95
N LEU A 76 3.48 -1.36 -17.81
CA LEU A 76 3.02 -1.85 -16.51
C LEU A 76 3.97 -2.93 -15.99
N MET A 77 4.42 -2.79 -14.76
CA MET A 77 5.31 -3.73 -14.10
C MET A 77 4.59 -4.43 -12.95
N LEU A 78 4.70 -5.75 -12.91
CA LEU A 78 4.21 -6.61 -11.85
C LEU A 78 5.39 -7.12 -11.04
N VAL A 79 5.28 -7.07 -9.71
CA VAL A 79 6.16 -7.80 -8.80
C VAL A 79 5.35 -8.72 -7.91
N PHE A 80 5.89 -9.89 -7.58
CA PHE A 80 5.25 -10.88 -6.71
C PHE A 80 6.32 -11.81 -6.14
N PHE A 81 5.99 -12.63 -5.14
CA PHE A 81 6.92 -13.66 -4.68
C PHE A 81 6.49 -15.06 -5.14
N ALA A 82 7.47 -15.93 -5.38
CA ALA A 82 7.21 -17.32 -5.71
C ALA A 82 8.32 -18.24 -5.18
N GLY A 83 7.99 -19.50 -4.94
CA GLY A 83 8.90 -20.55 -4.43
C GLY A 83 8.16 -21.87 -4.21
N SER A 84 8.81 -22.85 -3.57
CA SER A 84 8.17 -24.16 -3.30
C SER A 84 6.88 -24.05 -2.48
N ARG A 85 6.86 -23.12 -1.51
CA ARG A 85 5.69 -22.72 -0.71
C ARG A 85 5.96 -21.39 -0.03
N GLU A 86 4.91 -20.69 0.41
CA GLU A 86 5.07 -19.45 1.17
C GLU A 86 6.01 -19.63 2.38
N GLY A 87 6.95 -18.69 2.50
CA GLY A 87 7.90 -18.61 3.60
C GLY A 87 8.96 -19.71 3.63
N HIS A 88 9.13 -20.45 2.54
CA HIS A 88 10.28 -21.33 2.35
C HIS A 88 11.54 -20.52 1.95
N LYS A 89 12.72 -21.14 2.10
CA LYS A 89 14.02 -20.46 1.89
C LYS A 89 14.35 -20.14 0.43
N ASP A 90 13.69 -20.84 -0.50
CA ASP A 90 13.86 -20.69 -1.94
C ASP A 90 12.95 -19.60 -2.53
N VAL A 91 12.14 -18.93 -1.70
CA VAL A 91 11.27 -17.85 -2.16
C VAL A 91 12.11 -16.70 -2.71
N LYS A 92 11.76 -16.27 -3.92
CA LYS A 92 12.33 -15.10 -4.60
C LYS A 92 11.22 -14.11 -4.92
N ILE A 93 11.60 -12.85 -5.10
CA ILE A 93 10.77 -11.84 -5.73
C ILE A 93 10.99 -11.92 -7.24
N TYR A 94 9.89 -11.98 -7.98
CA TYR A 94 9.86 -12.00 -9.43
C TYR A 94 9.27 -10.69 -9.97
N GLN A 95 9.70 -10.31 -11.16
CA GLN A 95 9.28 -9.14 -11.91
C GLN A 95 8.84 -9.56 -13.32
N SER A 96 7.78 -8.95 -13.82
CA SER A 96 7.31 -9.10 -15.21
C SER A 96 6.78 -7.76 -15.72
N PHE A 97 6.92 -7.51 -17.02
CA PHE A 97 6.43 -6.30 -17.70
C PHE A 97 5.33 -6.64 -18.69
N PHE A 98 4.33 -5.76 -18.79
CA PHE A 98 3.31 -5.85 -19.83
C PHE A 98 3.74 -5.08 -21.08
N ASP A 99 3.87 -5.79 -22.19
CA ASP A 99 4.13 -5.23 -23.51
C ASP A 99 2.79 -4.83 -24.14
N THR A 100 2.54 -3.52 -24.26
CA THR A 100 1.29 -3.01 -24.84
C THR A 100 1.19 -3.22 -26.35
N ILE A 101 2.30 -3.44 -27.05
CA ILE A 101 2.31 -3.72 -28.50
C ILE A 101 1.92 -5.18 -28.73
N LYS A 102 2.52 -6.10 -27.97
CA LYS A 102 2.22 -7.53 -28.07
C LYS A 102 0.96 -7.95 -27.33
N GLN A 103 0.47 -7.12 -26.41
CA GLN A 103 -0.60 -7.43 -25.45
C GLN A 103 -0.28 -8.69 -24.62
N GLU A 104 0.99 -8.82 -24.22
CA GLU A 104 1.51 -9.99 -23.51
C GLU A 104 2.37 -9.56 -22.32
N TRP A 105 2.46 -10.43 -21.33
CA TRP A 105 3.39 -10.25 -20.21
C TRP A 105 4.70 -10.97 -20.51
N SER A 106 5.82 -10.35 -20.13
CA SER A 106 7.13 -10.99 -20.21
C SER A 106 7.22 -12.17 -19.24
N GLU A 107 8.09 -13.12 -19.53
CA GLU A 107 8.43 -14.18 -18.58
C GLU A 107 8.91 -13.60 -17.24
N PRO A 108 8.55 -14.21 -16.10
CA PRO A 108 8.89 -13.70 -14.79
C PRO A 108 10.39 -13.88 -14.50
N ARG A 109 11.07 -12.78 -14.20
CA ARG A 109 12.50 -12.75 -13.86
C ARG A 109 12.68 -12.57 -12.36
N ALA A 110 13.49 -13.42 -11.72
CA ALA A 110 13.85 -13.22 -10.32
C ALA A 110 14.74 -11.97 -10.15
N ILE A 111 14.42 -11.12 -9.16
CA ILE A 111 15.13 -9.85 -8.90
C ILE A 111 15.70 -9.74 -7.49
N LEU A 112 15.22 -10.57 -6.55
CA LEU A 112 15.71 -10.57 -5.17
C LEU A 112 15.43 -11.91 -4.49
N ASN A 113 16.39 -12.44 -3.76
CA ASN A 113 16.23 -13.60 -2.88
C ASN A 113 16.75 -13.31 -1.45
N ALA A 114 16.51 -14.24 -0.53
CA ALA A 114 16.86 -14.06 0.88
C ALA A 114 18.37 -13.98 1.14
N GLU A 115 19.17 -14.69 0.35
CA GLU A 115 20.64 -14.67 0.43
C GLU A 115 21.19 -13.31 -0.02
N GLU A 116 20.76 -12.81 -1.19
CA GLU A 116 21.11 -11.48 -1.69
C GLU A 116 20.75 -10.37 -0.69
N LEU A 117 19.52 -10.42 -0.15
CA LEU A 117 19.10 -9.46 0.88
C LEU A 117 19.95 -9.59 2.16
N SER A 118 20.38 -10.81 2.53
CA SER A 118 21.26 -11.02 3.68
C SER A 118 22.62 -10.36 3.48
N HIS A 119 23.19 -10.48 2.27
CA HIS A 119 24.45 -9.85 1.90
C HIS A 119 24.34 -8.32 1.91
N LEU A 120 23.28 -7.76 1.30
CA LEU A 120 23.06 -6.31 1.24
C LEU A 120 22.84 -5.68 2.62
N ASN A 121 22.16 -6.38 3.53
CA ASN A 121 21.86 -5.88 4.87
C ASN A 121 22.88 -6.31 5.93
N HIS A 122 23.87 -7.13 5.58
CA HIS A 122 24.85 -7.71 6.53
C HIS A 122 24.21 -8.44 7.72
N LYS A 123 23.03 -9.02 7.53
CA LYS A 123 22.30 -9.80 8.56
C LYS A 123 21.68 -11.02 7.92
N PHE A 124 21.67 -12.14 8.63
CA PHE A 124 21.03 -13.35 8.13
C PHE A 124 19.52 -13.14 7.94
N ILE A 125 19.01 -13.47 6.76
CA ILE A 125 17.60 -13.46 6.40
C ILE A 125 17.23 -14.83 5.85
N LYS A 126 16.25 -15.46 6.51
CA LYS A 126 15.83 -16.83 6.21
C LYS A 126 14.83 -16.89 5.05
N LYS A 127 13.97 -15.88 4.94
CA LYS A 127 12.89 -15.79 3.96
C LYS A 127 12.49 -14.34 3.74
N LEU A 128 11.90 -14.08 2.58
CA LEU A 128 11.34 -12.78 2.21
C LEU A 128 9.98 -12.92 1.52
N GLY A 129 9.25 -11.83 1.35
CA GLY A 129 7.96 -11.79 0.66
C GLY A 129 7.27 -10.44 0.78
N ASN A 130 5.97 -10.41 0.49
CA ASN A 130 5.12 -9.22 0.49
C ASN A 130 5.76 -8.00 -0.22
N PRO A 131 6.13 -8.13 -1.51
CA PRO A 131 6.66 -7.01 -2.25
C PRO A 131 5.58 -5.93 -2.43
N VAL A 132 5.98 -4.67 -2.25
CA VAL A 132 5.19 -3.49 -2.60
C VAL A 132 6.03 -2.62 -3.51
N VAL A 133 5.45 -2.23 -4.65
CA VAL A 133 6.08 -1.34 -5.61
C VAL A 133 5.14 -0.18 -5.94
N PHE A 134 5.70 1.01 -6.11
CA PHE A 134 4.97 2.20 -6.56
C PHE A 134 5.94 3.22 -7.16
N LYS A 135 5.39 4.17 -7.91
CA LYS A 135 6.12 5.29 -8.51
C LYS A 135 5.74 6.57 -7.77
N ASP A 136 6.71 7.38 -7.37
CA ASP A 136 6.44 8.70 -6.80
C ASP A 136 6.27 9.78 -7.89
N SER A 137 5.94 11.01 -7.49
CA SER A 137 5.78 12.16 -8.40
C SER A 137 7.10 12.66 -9.02
N GLN A 138 8.25 12.15 -8.58
CA GLN A 138 9.57 12.38 -9.20
C GLN A 138 9.97 11.23 -10.15
N ASN A 139 9.02 10.34 -10.50
CA ASN A 139 9.22 9.16 -11.34
C ASN A 139 10.18 8.10 -10.77
N ARG A 140 10.51 8.15 -9.48
CA ARG A 140 11.32 7.09 -8.84
C ARG A 140 10.43 5.91 -8.52
N VAL A 141 10.88 4.71 -8.87
CA VAL A 141 10.16 3.48 -8.59
C VAL A 141 10.68 2.88 -7.29
N HIS A 142 9.90 3.03 -6.22
CA HIS A 142 10.22 2.51 -4.89
C HIS A 142 9.82 1.05 -4.77
N PHE A 143 10.63 0.28 -4.07
CA PHE A 143 10.39 -1.13 -3.80
C PHE A 143 10.60 -1.44 -2.33
N PHE A 144 9.58 -2.03 -1.70
CA PHE A 144 9.65 -2.48 -0.32
C PHE A 144 9.38 -3.97 -0.25
N VAL A 145 10.12 -4.67 0.60
CA VAL A 145 9.96 -6.11 0.81
C VAL A 145 10.05 -6.43 2.30
N VAL A 146 9.35 -7.49 2.72
CA VAL A 146 9.42 -8.00 4.07
C VAL A 146 10.47 -9.12 4.12
N GLY A 147 11.37 -9.08 5.10
CA GLY A 147 12.31 -10.16 5.38
C GLY A 147 12.22 -10.63 6.83
N VAL A 148 12.53 -11.89 7.06
CA VAL A 148 12.45 -12.54 8.39
C VAL A 148 13.76 -13.31 8.65
N SER A 149 14.38 -13.07 9.80
CA SER A 149 15.61 -13.77 10.21
C SER A 149 15.34 -15.01 11.06
N LEU A 150 14.40 -14.94 12.01
CA LEU A 150 14.17 -15.97 13.02
C LEU A 150 12.67 -16.27 13.19
N GLY A 151 12.26 -17.52 13.05
CA GLY A 151 10.86 -17.93 13.29
C GLY A 151 9.87 -17.54 12.19
N GLY A 152 8.63 -17.22 12.60
CA GLY A 152 7.52 -16.82 11.73
C GLY A 152 7.55 -15.33 11.34
N TRP A 153 6.48 -14.84 10.71
CA TRP A 153 6.35 -13.42 10.35
C TRP A 153 6.39 -12.45 11.55
N ALA A 154 6.32 -12.95 12.78
CA ALA A 154 6.45 -12.18 14.02
C ALA A 154 7.80 -11.46 14.19
N THR A 155 8.87 -11.84 13.49
CA THR A 155 10.16 -11.13 13.51
C THR A 155 10.44 -10.38 12.21
N SER A 156 9.39 -10.13 11.43
CA SER A 156 9.48 -9.43 10.16
C SER A 156 10.03 -8.01 10.31
N LYS A 157 10.77 -7.62 9.27
CA LYS A 157 11.31 -6.28 9.06
C LYS A 157 11.05 -5.84 7.63
N ILE A 158 10.99 -4.54 7.42
CA ILE A 158 10.77 -3.95 6.10
C ILE A 158 12.10 -3.43 5.57
N TYR A 159 12.39 -3.77 4.32
CA TYR A 159 13.59 -3.37 3.60
C TYR A 159 13.21 -2.49 2.43
N GLN A 160 13.92 -1.37 2.28
CA GLN A 160 13.68 -0.36 1.26
C GLN A 160 14.72 -0.44 0.16
N PHE A 161 14.23 -0.33 -1.06
CA PHE A 161 14.99 -0.22 -2.29
C PHE A 161 14.38 0.84 -3.20
N VAL A 162 15.16 1.26 -4.20
CA VAL A 162 14.68 2.01 -5.35
C VAL A 162 15.22 1.32 -6.60
N PHE A 163 14.41 1.17 -7.64
CA PHE A 163 14.91 0.69 -8.93
C PHE A 163 15.79 1.74 -9.60
N ASP A 164 16.80 1.28 -10.34
CA ASP A 164 17.52 2.16 -11.26
C ASP A 164 16.63 2.58 -12.44
N GLU A 165 17.11 3.53 -13.26
CA GLU A 165 16.35 4.03 -14.42
C GLU A 165 16.03 2.92 -15.43
N SER A 166 16.90 1.90 -15.52
CA SER A 166 16.65 0.75 -16.39
C SER A 166 15.55 -0.18 -15.85
N LEU A 167 15.15 -0.07 -14.59
CA LEU A 167 14.23 -0.96 -13.88
C LEU A 167 14.72 -2.41 -13.76
N GLU A 168 16.01 -2.65 -14.02
CA GLU A 168 16.60 -3.99 -14.00
C GLU A 168 17.33 -4.28 -12.69
N LYS A 169 17.81 -3.23 -12.00
CA LYS A 169 18.60 -3.35 -10.78
C LYS A 169 17.90 -2.70 -9.59
N LEU A 170 18.04 -3.33 -8.43
CA LEU A 170 17.58 -2.81 -7.15
C LEU A 170 18.74 -2.12 -6.43
N VAL A 171 18.54 -0.85 -6.07
CA VAL A 171 19.47 -0.10 -5.21
C VAL A 171 18.97 -0.19 -3.77
N PHE A 172 19.69 -0.94 -2.93
CA PHE A 172 19.38 -1.05 -1.50
C PHE A 172 19.54 0.30 -0.80
N ARG A 173 18.56 0.66 0.03
CA ARG A 173 18.59 1.91 0.81
C ARG A 173 18.82 1.63 2.29
N GLN A 174 17.95 0.82 2.90
CA GLN A 174 18.00 0.56 4.34
C GLN A 174 17.04 -0.56 4.78
N GLU A 175 17.31 -1.13 5.96
CA GLU A 175 16.31 -1.76 6.82
C GLU A 175 15.60 -0.66 7.63
N LEU A 176 14.28 -0.52 7.49
CA LEU A 176 13.52 0.51 8.20
C LEU A 176 13.55 0.27 9.71
N GLN A 177 13.95 1.27 10.49
CA GLN A 177 13.94 1.21 11.97
C GLN A 177 12.64 1.79 12.51
N LEU A 178 11.66 0.91 12.78
CA LEU A 178 10.27 1.29 13.10
C LEU A 178 9.95 1.22 14.59
N SER A 179 10.83 0.66 15.41
CA SER A 179 10.73 0.73 16.88
C SER A 179 12.10 0.71 17.56
N ALA A 180 12.18 1.32 18.74
CA ALA A 180 13.44 1.52 19.46
C ALA A 180 14.04 0.24 20.08
N PHE A 181 13.22 -0.78 20.39
CA PHE A 181 13.66 -1.89 21.26
C PHE A 181 13.68 -3.27 20.59
N ALA A 182 13.26 -3.39 19.33
CA ALA A 182 13.33 -4.69 18.65
C ALA A 182 13.15 -4.61 17.13
N ASN A 183 12.45 -3.59 16.64
CA ASN A 183 12.09 -3.40 15.23
C ASN A 183 11.56 -4.70 14.59
N PHE A 184 10.67 -5.40 15.29
CA PHE A 184 10.11 -6.68 14.83
C PHE A 184 8.64 -6.54 14.45
N SER A 185 8.17 -7.50 13.67
CA SER A 185 6.77 -7.71 13.32
C SER A 185 6.14 -6.64 12.45
N HIS A 186 6.92 -5.83 11.74
CA HIS A 186 6.39 -4.83 10.81
C HIS A 186 6.38 -5.37 9.39
N LEU A 187 5.25 -5.18 8.70
CA LEU A 187 5.02 -5.68 7.35
C LEU A 187 4.37 -4.62 6.46
N VAL A 188 4.62 -4.73 5.16
CA VAL A 188 3.96 -3.96 4.10
C VAL A 188 2.99 -4.86 3.34
N ARG A 189 2.00 -4.25 2.66
CA ARG A 189 1.08 -5.00 1.79
C ARG A 189 0.47 -4.19 0.65
N THR A 190 -0.06 -3.01 0.96
CA THR A 190 -0.84 -2.17 0.05
C THR A 190 0.03 -1.03 -0.50
N PRO A 191 -0.33 -0.43 -1.65
CA PRO A 191 0.44 0.67 -2.25
C PRO A 191 0.54 1.91 -1.35
N ALA A 192 1.57 2.73 -1.57
CA ALA A 192 1.76 4.00 -0.87
C ALA A 192 0.82 5.11 -1.39
N LEU A 193 0.53 6.06 -0.51
CA LEU A 193 -0.02 7.37 -0.86
C LEU A 193 1.12 8.27 -1.33
N ILE A 194 0.97 8.88 -2.51
CA ILE A 194 2.01 9.71 -3.12
C ILE A 194 1.68 11.19 -2.95
N TYR A 195 2.68 11.98 -2.57
CA TYR A 195 2.56 13.43 -2.46
C TYR A 195 3.18 14.13 -3.68
N GLU A 196 2.71 15.34 -4.00
CA GLU A 196 3.15 16.11 -5.17
C GLU A 196 4.64 16.47 -5.14
N ASN A 197 5.22 16.64 -3.94
CA ASN A 197 6.61 17.00 -3.77
C ASN A 197 7.60 15.79 -3.85
N GLY A 198 7.10 14.58 -4.08
CA GLY A 198 7.89 13.34 -4.16
C GLY A 198 8.04 12.59 -2.84
N ALA A 199 7.53 13.15 -1.75
CA ALA A 199 7.34 12.42 -0.51
C ALA A 199 6.22 11.37 -0.67
N PHE A 200 6.12 10.45 0.28
CA PHE A 200 5.03 9.46 0.30
C PHE A 200 4.74 8.93 1.70
N ALA A 201 3.56 8.32 1.86
CA ALA A 201 3.14 7.62 3.05
C ALA A 201 2.83 6.15 2.73
N LEU A 202 3.59 5.24 3.31
CA LEU A 202 3.49 3.80 3.08
C LEU A 202 2.62 3.15 4.16
N PRO A 203 1.49 2.52 3.82
CA PRO A 203 0.71 1.75 4.78
C PRO A 203 1.49 0.52 5.23
N ILE A 204 1.64 0.35 6.55
CA ILE A 204 2.30 -0.79 7.18
C ILE A 204 1.43 -1.35 8.30
N TYR A 205 1.81 -2.46 8.89
CA TYR A 205 1.10 -3.03 10.03
C TYR A 205 2.03 -3.82 10.92
N HIS A 206 1.59 -4.00 12.17
CA HIS A 206 2.27 -4.79 13.17
C HIS A 206 1.45 -6.04 13.51
N GLU A 207 2.10 -7.18 13.79
CA GLU A 207 1.42 -8.46 14.07
C GLU A 207 1.69 -9.10 15.44
N LEU A 208 2.75 -8.69 16.14
CA LEU A 208 3.22 -9.31 17.38
C LEU A 208 2.44 -8.80 18.58
N ILE A 209 1.93 -9.72 19.40
CA ILE A 209 1.06 -9.50 20.57
C ILE A 209 -0.30 -8.88 20.19
N ASP A 210 -0.28 -7.68 19.63
CA ASP A 210 -1.44 -7.00 19.05
C ASP A 210 -1.24 -6.77 17.55
N LYS A 211 -2.36 -6.73 16.84
CA LYS A 211 -2.45 -6.53 15.40
C LYS A 211 -3.05 -5.17 15.15
N TYR A 212 -2.23 -4.25 14.65
CA TYR A 212 -2.66 -2.87 14.46
C TYR A 212 -2.07 -2.22 13.20
N PRO A 213 -2.81 -1.26 12.61
CA PRO A 213 -2.43 -0.59 11.38
C PRO A 213 -1.58 0.65 11.69
N LEU A 214 -0.62 0.88 10.80
CA LEU A 214 0.34 1.97 10.88
C LEU A 214 0.49 2.61 9.49
N VAL A 215 1.05 3.80 9.46
CA VAL A 215 1.57 4.43 8.25
C VAL A 215 3.00 4.91 8.52
N ALA A 216 3.91 4.70 7.58
CA ALA A 216 5.28 5.20 7.61
C ALA A 216 5.43 6.36 6.61
N PHE A 217 5.95 7.50 7.08
CA PHE A 217 6.16 8.68 6.25
C PHE A 217 7.61 8.78 5.76
N PHE A 218 7.77 9.20 4.52
CA PHE A 218 9.05 9.39 3.84
C PHE A 218 9.10 10.79 3.24
N ASP A 219 10.27 11.44 3.26
CA ASP A 219 10.48 12.77 2.69
C ASP A 219 10.67 12.76 1.17
N GLN A 220 10.94 13.93 0.57
CA GLN A 220 11.08 14.07 -0.88
C GLN A 220 12.28 13.30 -1.45
N GLU A 221 13.23 12.87 -0.63
CA GLU A 221 14.38 12.05 -1.01
C GLU A 221 14.11 10.55 -0.82
N GLY A 222 12.91 10.20 -0.33
CA GLY A 222 12.54 8.83 0.02
C GLY A 222 13.20 8.35 1.31
N LYS A 223 13.65 9.24 2.18
CA LYS A 223 14.20 8.87 3.49
C LYS A 223 13.07 8.74 4.51
N PHE A 224 13.12 7.65 5.26
CA PHE A 224 12.17 7.38 6.35
C PHE A 224 12.23 8.47 7.42
N SER A 225 11.04 8.97 7.80
CA SER A 225 10.88 10.00 8.82
C SER A 225 10.35 9.41 10.14
N HIS A 226 9.11 8.91 10.14
CA HIS A 226 8.44 8.41 11.34
C HIS A 226 7.25 7.52 10.97
N THR A 227 6.66 6.87 11.98
CA THR A 227 5.41 6.12 11.85
C THR A 227 4.29 6.74 12.66
N LYS A 228 3.04 6.44 12.28
CA LYS A 228 1.84 6.78 13.04
C LYS A 228 0.89 5.59 13.10
N ARG A 229 0.41 5.22 14.29
CA ARG A 229 -0.67 4.23 14.47
C ARG A 229 -1.98 4.89 14.09
N LEU A 230 -2.78 4.21 13.27
CA LEU A 230 -3.99 4.82 12.69
C LEU A 230 -5.15 4.81 13.68
N ASN A 231 -5.33 3.73 14.42
CA ASN A 231 -6.39 3.60 15.43
C ASN A 231 -6.03 2.60 16.55
N SER A 232 -6.85 2.59 17.60
CA SER A 232 -6.69 1.74 18.79
C SER A 232 -7.46 0.41 18.74
N LEU A 233 -8.21 0.16 17.66
CA LEU A 233 -8.93 -1.11 17.49
C LEU A 233 -7.94 -2.27 17.41
N LYS A 234 -8.37 -3.43 17.92
CA LYS A 234 -7.57 -4.66 17.92
C LYS A 234 -7.81 -5.44 16.63
N GLY A 235 -6.82 -6.20 16.20
CA GLY A 235 -6.99 -7.08 15.04
C GLY A 235 -7.17 -6.35 13.72
N GLN A 236 -6.80 -5.07 13.63
CA GLN A 236 -6.86 -4.31 12.38
C GLN A 236 -5.49 -4.40 11.68
N LEU A 237 -5.46 -4.90 10.45
CA LEU A 237 -4.24 -5.17 9.69
C LEU A 237 -4.32 -4.59 8.28
N GLN A 238 -3.18 -4.57 7.59
CA GLN A 238 -3.08 -4.32 6.14
C GLN A 238 -3.94 -3.14 5.67
N PRO A 239 -3.78 -1.93 6.24
CA PRO A 239 -4.57 -0.78 5.85
C PRO A 239 -4.40 -0.50 4.36
N SER A 240 -5.49 -0.45 3.60
CA SER A 240 -5.46 0.12 2.25
C SER A 240 -5.91 1.56 2.35
N ILE A 241 -5.13 2.49 1.81
CA ILE A 241 -5.40 3.92 1.93
C ILE A 241 -5.40 4.55 0.54
N VAL A 242 -6.37 5.41 0.26
CA VAL A 242 -6.50 6.16 -1.01
C VAL A 242 -6.78 7.63 -0.73
N ALA A 243 -6.20 8.52 -1.54
CA ALA A 243 -6.50 9.94 -1.52
C ALA A 243 -7.88 10.20 -2.16
N LEU A 244 -8.75 10.93 -1.47
CA LEU A 244 -10.05 11.36 -1.99
C LEU A 244 -9.94 12.69 -2.76
N ASN A 245 -8.99 13.52 -2.34
CA ASN A 245 -8.58 14.78 -2.93
C ASN A 245 -7.15 15.12 -2.44
N GLU A 246 -6.73 16.36 -2.60
CA GLU A 246 -5.40 16.90 -2.23
C GLU A 246 -4.99 16.68 -0.77
N SER A 247 -5.92 16.56 0.18
CA SER A 247 -5.58 16.46 1.62
C SER A 247 -6.34 15.40 2.40
N GLN A 248 -7.48 14.93 1.88
CA GLN A 248 -8.33 13.94 2.52
C GLN A 248 -8.04 12.54 1.99
N CYS A 249 -8.08 11.55 2.86
CA CYS A 249 -7.93 10.15 2.47
C CYS A 249 -8.95 9.25 3.17
N LEU A 250 -9.09 8.04 2.63
CA LEU A 250 -9.92 6.98 3.18
C LEU A 250 -9.09 5.72 3.33
N ALA A 251 -9.24 5.07 4.48
CA ALA A 251 -8.65 3.77 4.77
C ALA A 251 -9.72 2.69 4.96
N PHE A 252 -9.39 1.47 4.53
CA PHE A 252 -10.12 0.24 4.81
C PHE A 252 -9.16 -0.78 5.44
N PHE A 253 -9.62 -1.50 6.47
CA PHE A 253 -8.78 -2.40 7.24
C PHE A 253 -9.15 -3.87 7.03
N ARG A 254 -8.13 -4.72 6.93
CA ARG A 254 -8.31 -6.17 7.11
C ARG A 254 -8.60 -6.44 8.58
N ASN A 255 -9.59 -7.27 8.87
CA ASN A 255 -9.96 -7.63 10.22
C ASN A 255 -9.52 -9.06 10.54
N TYR A 256 -8.74 -9.23 11.61
CA TYR A 256 -8.25 -10.50 12.11
C TYR A 256 -9.07 -10.93 13.32
N LYS A 257 -10.03 -11.84 13.09
CA LYS A 257 -10.76 -12.61 14.12
C LYS A 257 -11.33 -11.77 15.29
N ASN A 258 -11.75 -10.54 15.02
CA ASN A 258 -12.39 -9.63 15.98
C ASN A 258 -13.71 -9.08 15.42
N TYR A 259 -14.52 -8.44 16.27
CA TYR A 259 -15.71 -7.67 15.88
C TYR A 259 -16.69 -8.42 14.96
N GLU A 260 -16.86 -9.73 15.16
CA GLU A 260 -17.69 -10.59 14.30
C GLU A 260 -17.34 -10.48 12.80
N ASN A 261 -16.05 -10.34 12.51
CA ASN A 261 -15.49 -10.13 11.17
C ASN A 261 -15.95 -8.84 10.47
N THR A 262 -16.53 -7.88 11.20
CA THR A 262 -16.92 -6.59 10.60
C THR A 262 -15.68 -5.83 10.15
N ALA A 263 -15.67 -5.37 8.90
CA ALA A 263 -14.59 -4.55 8.39
C ALA A 263 -14.79 -3.08 8.77
N PHE A 264 -13.69 -2.38 9.02
CA PHE A 264 -13.71 -0.98 9.45
C PHE A 264 -13.14 -0.07 8.36
N MET A 265 -13.59 1.18 8.42
CA MET A 265 -13.12 2.30 7.63
C MET A 265 -12.67 3.43 8.54
N GLN A 266 -11.83 4.31 8.03
CA GLN A 266 -11.38 5.50 8.74
C GLN A 266 -11.02 6.58 7.73
N THR A 267 -11.40 7.82 7.98
CA THR A 267 -11.00 8.97 7.15
C THR A 267 -9.77 9.65 7.73
N CYS A 268 -9.06 10.37 6.88
CA CYS A 268 -7.94 11.19 7.27
C CYS A 268 -7.99 12.58 6.61
N SER A 269 -7.26 13.52 7.21
CA SER A 269 -7.07 14.90 6.73
C SER A 269 -5.58 15.29 6.80
N LEU A 270 -5.25 16.45 6.21
CA LEU A 270 -3.91 17.02 6.20
C LEU A 270 -2.83 16.06 5.66
N GLY A 271 -3.15 15.35 4.57
CA GLY A 271 -2.20 14.45 3.93
C GLY A 271 -1.88 13.23 4.78
N ALA A 272 -2.88 12.63 5.42
CA ALA A 272 -2.75 11.52 6.38
C ALA A 272 -2.03 11.85 7.70
N LYS A 273 -1.82 13.13 8.01
CA LYS A 273 -1.30 13.54 9.33
C LYS A 273 -2.37 13.43 10.42
N GLU A 274 -3.63 13.64 10.10
CA GLU A 274 -4.75 13.56 11.05
C GLU A 274 -5.74 12.48 10.65
N TRP A 275 -6.28 11.77 11.64
CA TRP A 275 -7.14 10.60 11.44
C TRP A 275 -8.36 10.71 12.35
N GLN A 276 -9.55 10.50 11.80
CA GLN A 276 -10.80 10.51 12.56
C GLN A 276 -11.04 9.15 13.22
N GLU A 277 -12.06 9.02 14.08
CA GLU A 277 -12.39 7.72 14.68
C GLU A 277 -12.80 6.69 13.61
N PRO A 278 -12.40 5.41 13.76
CA PRO A 278 -12.80 4.36 12.84
C PRO A 278 -14.29 4.03 12.98
N PHE A 279 -14.95 3.77 11.85
CA PHE A 279 -16.36 3.40 11.78
C PHE A 279 -16.55 2.09 11.01
N LYS A 280 -17.66 1.40 11.25
CA LYS A 280 -17.96 0.12 10.61
C LYS A 280 -18.33 0.34 9.14
N SER A 281 -17.88 -0.57 8.27
CA SER A 281 -18.41 -0.69 6.92
C SER A 281 -19.60 -1.66 6.88
N SER A 282 -20.30 -1.71 5.74
CA SER A 282 -21.34 -2.71 5.47
C SER A 282 -20.80 -4.13 5.22
N LEU A 283 -19.48 -4.32 5.12
CA LEU A 283 -18.85 -5.58 4.72
C LEU A 283 -18.26 -6.38 5.90
N LYS A 284 -18.20 -7.70 5.71
CA LYS A 284 -17.46 -8.63 6.57
C LYS A 284 -16.10 -8.94 5.94
N ASN A 285 -15.01 -8.78 6.68
CA ASN A 285 -13.67 -9.22 6.29
C ASN A 285 -13.24 -10.44 7.12
N TYR A 286 -13.17 -11.59 6.48
CA TYR A 286 -12.76 -12.86 7.10
C TYR A 286 -11.25 -13.09 6.95
N ASP A 287 -10.46 -12.14 7.44
CA ASP A 287 -8.99 -12.19 7.41
C ASP A 287 -8.40 -12.25 5.97
N SER A 288 -9.02 -11.52 5.05
CA SER A 288 -8.59 -11.41 3.66
C SER A 288 -8.02 -10.03 3.37
N SER A 289 -6.96 -9.95 2.58
CA SER A 289 -6.43 -8.66 2.12
C SER A 289 -7.47 -7.98 1.22
N SER A 290 -7.68 -6.67 1.40
CA SER A 290 -8.54 -5.87 0.56
C SER A 290 -7.78 -4.63 0.12
N VAL A 291 -8.03 -4.15 -1.09
CA VAL A 291 -7.34 -2.97 -1.63
C VAL A 291 -8.33 -1.99 -2.22
N LEU A 292 -8.20 -0.74 -1.81
CA LEU A 292 -8.96 0.39 -2.33
C LEU A 292 -8.30 0.91 -3.61
N SER A 293 -9.13 1.47 -4.49
CA SER A 293 -8.69 2.24 -5.66
C SER A 293 -9.62 3.43 -5.84
N VAL A 294 -9.13 4.48 -6.49
CA VAL A 294 -9.91 5.70 -6.76
C VAL A 294 -9.68 6.18 -8.17
N PHE A 295 -10.74 6.72 -8.77
CA PHE A 295 -10.67 7.49 -10.01
C PHE A 295 -11.72 8.61 -9.96
N LYS A 296 -11.55 9.63 -10.79
CA LYS A 296 -12.58 10.64 -11.01
C LYS A 296 -13.40 10.25 -12.23
N ASP A 297 -14.72 10.28 -12.09
CA ASP A 297 -15.62 10.08 -13.22
C ASP A 297 -15.65 11.31 -14.16
N GLN A 298 -16.47 11.22 -15.20
CA GLN A 298 -16.62 12.28 -16.21
C GLN A 298 -17.17 13.60 -15.65
N ASN A 299 -17.76 13.59 -14.45
CA ASN A 299 -18.27 14.76 -13.75
C ASN A 299 -17.29 15.26 -12.68
N ALA A 300 -16.03 14.82 -12.74
CA ALA A 300 -14.97 15.10 -11.76
C ALA A 300 -15.29 14.63 -10.33
N LYS A 301 -16.25 13.71 -10.16
CA LYS A 301 -16.57 13.14 -8.86
C LYS A 301 -15.64 11.96 -8.57
N THR A 302 -15.01 11.97 -7.40
CA THR A 302 -14.18 10.86 -6.93
C THR A 302 -15.04 9.63 -6.67
N GLN A 303 -14.75 8.56 -7.41
CA GLN A 303 -15.32 7.23 -7.28
C GLN A 303 -14.34 6.35 -6.49
N VAL A 304 -14.84 5.68 -5.45
CA VAL A 304 -14.02 4.79 -4.60
C VAL A 304 -14.43 3.34 -4.84
N LEU A 305 -13.45 2.53 -5.22
CA LEU A 305 -13.59 1.10 -5.46
C LEU A 305 -12.88 0.29 -4.37
N LEU A 306 -13.37 -0.92 -4.11
CA LEU A 306 -12.75 -1.87 -3.19
C LEU A 306 -12.71 -3.26 -3.82
N LEU A 307 -11.53 -3.86 -3.86
CA LEU A 307 -11.35 -5.28 -4.16
C LEU A 307 -11.39 -6.07 -2.85
N HIS A 308 -12.37 -6.97 -2.76
CA HIS A 308 -12.68 -7.67 -1.51
C HIS A 308 -13.15 -9.09 -1.77
N ASN A 309 -12.77 -10.01 -0.88
CA ASN A 309 -13.23 -11.39 -0.94
C ASN A 309 -14.56 -11.55 -0.19
N ASP A 310 -15.56 -12.11 -0.86
CA ASP A 310 -16.93 -12.27 -0.36
C ASP A 310 -17.49 -13.68 -0.64
N GLY A 311 -16.61 -14.69 -0.69
CA GLY A 311 -16.98 -16.06 -1.02
C GLY A 311 -17.79 -16.76 0.07
N GLU A 312 -18.85 -17.47 -0.34
CA GLU A 312 -19.74 -18.21 0.56
C GLU A 312 -19.21 -19.60 0.91
N LYS A 313 -18.63 -20.31 -0.07
CA LYS A 313 -18.08 -21.68 0.12
C LYS A 313 -16.81 -21.67 0.97
N SER A 314 -15.93 -20.72 0.68
CA SER A 314 -14.76 -20.37 1.48
C SER A 314 -14.56 -18.87 1.42
N THR A 315 -13.98 -18.28 2.46
CA THR A 315 -13.82 -16.83 2.59
C THR A 315 -12.97 -16.17 1.50
N ARG A 316 -12.25 -16.97 0.70
CA ARG A 316 -11.41 -16.52 -0.43
C ARG A 316 -11.82 -17.16 -1.77
N SER A 317 -12.96 -17.84 -1.83
CA SER A 317 -13.44 -18.50 -3.06
C SER A 317 -13.95 -17.55 -4.13
N ARG A 318 -14.29 -16.30 -3.76
CA ARG A 318 -14.74 -15.25 -4.68
C ARG A 318 -13.99 -13.96 -4.41
N LEU A 319 -13.57 -13.29 -5.48
CA LEU A 319 -13.04 -11.93 -5.43
C LEU A 319 -14.00 -11.02 -6.19
N SER A 320 -14.44 -9.95 -5.54
CA SER A 320 -15.44 -9.04 -6.08
C SER A 320 -14.95 -7.59 -6.05
N LEU A 321 -15.46 -6.79 -6.99
CA LEU A 321 -15.26 -5.36 -7.06
C LEU A 321 -16.49 -4.67 -6.46
N TYR A 322 -16.26 -3.83 -5.46
CA TYR A 322 -17.26 -3.03 -4.79
C TYR A 322 -17.08 -1.55 -5.08
N HIS A 323 -18.16 -0.79 -4.97
CA HIS A 323 -18.20 0.66 -5.01
C HIS A 323 -18.72 1.20 -3.68
N LEU A 324 -18.13 2.28 -3.18
CA LEU A 324 -18.60 2.97 -1.98
C LEU A 324 -19.78 3.89 -2.33
N LYS A 325 -21.01 3.44 -2.10
CA LYS A 325 -22.25 4.19 -2.38
C LYS A 325 -22.44 5.36 -1.42
N ASP A 326 -22.23 5.13 -0.13
CA ASP A 326 -22.38 6.14 0.92
C ASP A 326 -21.21 6.04 1.92
N ALA A 327 -20.27 6.99 1.84
CA ALA A 327 -19.10 7.04 2.70
C ALA A 327 -19.46 7.28 4.18
N SER A 328 -20.55 8.01 4.46
CA SER A 328 -20.96 8.33 5.83
C SER A 328 -21.49 7.12 6.59
N LYS A 329 -21.99 6.12 5.85
CA LYS A 329 -22.48 4.83 6.39
C LYS A 329 -21.49 3.68 6.17
N GLY A 330 -20.38 3.93 5.48
CA GLY A 330 -19.46 2.87 5.04
C GLY A 330 -20.15 1.83 4.13
N GLU A 331 -21.11 2.27 3.33
CA GLU A 331 -21.96 1.40 2.52
C GLU A 331 -21.29 1.06 1.18
N PHE A 332 -20.81 -0.17 1.06
CA PHE A 332 -20.33 -0.74 -0.19
C PHE A 332 -21.41 -1.56 -0.90
N VAL A 333 -21.53 -1.35 -2.22
CA VAL A 333 -22.35 -2.15 -3.13
C VAL A 333 -21.45 -2.93 -4.08
N ARG A 334 -21.79 -4.20 -4.37
CA ARG A 334 -20.99 -5.05 -5.27
C ARG A 334 -21.31 -4.68 -6.72
N LEU A 335 -20.31 -4.21 -7.47
CA LEU A 335 -20.46 -3.94 -8.91
C LEU A 335 -20.40 -5.21 -9.74
N LEU A 336 -19.40 -6.07 -9.47
CA LEU A 336 -19.27 -7.35 -10.13
C LEU A 336 -18.44 -8.34 -9.31
N SER A 337 -18.68 -9.63 -9.55
CA SER A 337 -17.77 -10.70 -9.15
C SER A 337 -16.70 -10.87 -10.23
N LEU A 338 -15.44 -10.65 -9.87
CA LEU A 338 -14.32 -10.67 -10.82
C LEU A 338 -13.95 -12.09 -11.21
N ASP A 339 -13.95 -12.99 -10.23
CA ASP A 339 -13.51 -14.38 -10.41
C ASP A 339 -14.00 -15.26 -9.26
N GLU A 340 -14.07 -16.56 -9.50
CA GLU A 340 -14.34 -17.60 -8.51
C GLU A 340 -13.33 -18.74 -8.64
N GLY A 341 -12.94 -19.35 -7.52
CA GLY A 341 -11.93 -20.40 -7.47
C GLY A 341 -11.78 -21.01 -6.08
N GLU A 342 -10.72 -21.80 -5.88
CA GLU A 342 -10.43 -22.40 -4.58
C GLU A 342 -9.83 -21.37 -3.62
N GLU A 343 -8.84 -20.61 -4.10
CA GLU A 343 -8.24 -19.51 -3.34
C GLU A 343 -7.87 -18.34 -4.25
N LEU A 344 -8.59 -17.23 -4.08
CA LEU A 344 -8.32 -15.95 -4.70
C LEU A 344 -7.89 -14.96 -3.63
N SER A 345 -6.64 -14.48 -3.68
CA SER A 345 -6.10 -13.75 -2.54
C SER A 345 -5.08 -12.68 -2.91
N TYR A 346 -4.92 -11.72 -1.99
CA TYR A 346 -3.94 -10.63 -2.11
C TYR A 346 -4.10 -9.85 -3.43
N PRO A 347 -5.26 -9.21 -3.65
CA PRO A 347 -5.46 -8.35 -4.82
C PRO A 347 -4.57 -7.10 -4.75
N ALA A 348 -4.05 -6.68 -5.90
CA ALA A 348 -3.44 -5.38 -6.12
C ALA A 348 -4.11 -4.73 -7.33
N VAL A 349 -4.05 -3.40 -7.40
CA VAL A 349 -4.81 -2.62 -8.36
C VAL A 349 -4.03 -1.40 -8.80
N MET A 350 -4.17 -1.07 -10.08
CA MET A 350 -3.60 0.12 -10.69
C MET A 350 -4.51 0.63 -11.79
N ILE A 351 -4.66 1.95 -11.88
CA ILE A 351 -5.32 2.61 -12.99
C ILE A 351 -4.26 3.21 -13.90
N LYS A 352 -4.34 2.90 -15.20
CA LYS A 352 -3.46 3.43 -16.24
C LYS A 352 -4.23 3.46 -17.57
N ASP A 353 -4.09 4.53 -18.34
CA ASP A 353 -4.64 4.67 -19.70
C ASP A 353 -6.10 4.20 -19.82
N GLU A 354 -7.02 4.74 -19.02
CA GLU A 354 -8.45 4.36 -19.00
C GLU A 354 -8.75 2.91 -18.61
N ASN A 355 -7.78 2.21 -18.01
CA ASN A 355 -7.92 0.82 -17.62
C ASN A 355 -7.60 0.61 -16.15
N LEU A 356 -8.48 -0.14 -15.48
CA LEU A 356 -8.25 -0.74 -14.18
C LEU A 356 -7.58 -2.11 -14.36
N TYR A 357 -6.31 -2.19 -13.98
CA TYR A 357 -5.53 -3.42 -13.92
C TYR A 357 -5.61 -3.99 -12.51
N ILE A 358 -6.01 -5.25 -12.40
CA ILE A 358 -6.21 -5.96 -11.15
C ILE A 358 -5.37 -7.24 -11.18
N SER A 359 -4.38 -7.37 -10.32
CA SER A 359 -3.63 -8.62 -10.17
C SER A 359 -3.97 -9.30 -8.85
N TYR A 360 -4.02 -10.63 -8.84
CA TYR A 360 -4.28 -11.39 -7.61
C TYR A 360 -3.69 -12.79 -7.70
N THR A 361 -3.48 -13.39 -6.53
CA THR A 361 -3.10 -14.78 -6.42
C THR A 361 -4.25 -15.67 -6.84
N PHE A 362 -3.99 -16.58 -7.76
CA PHE A 362 -4.96 -17.56 -8.25
C PHE A 362 -4.50 -18.97 -7.83
N ASN A 363 -5.28 -19.59 -6.92
CA ASN A 363 -5.07 -20.92 -6.36
C ASN A 363 -3.65 -21.15 -5.82
N ARG A 364 -2.98 -20.09 -5.33
CA ARG A 364 -1.63 -20.10 -4.77
C ARG A 364 -0.52 -20.56 -5.73
N GLN A 365 -0.81 -20.70 -7.02
CA GLN A 365 0.09 -21.25 -8.04
C GLN A 365 0.56 -20.20 -9.03
N LYS A 366 -0.32 -19.25 -9.38
CA LYS A 366 -0.07 -18.25 -10.43
C LYS A 366 -0.63 -16.89 -10.03
N ILE A 367 -0.20 -15.85 -10.73
CA ILE A 367 -0.82 -14.53 -10.64
C ILE A 367 -1.75 -14.35 -11.83
N LYS A 368 -3.03 -14.09 -11.58
CA LYS A 368 -3.99 -13.71 -12.63
C LYS A 368 -4.10 -12.20 -12.65
N ILE A 369 -4.12 -11.62 -13.85
CA ILE A 369 -4.36 -10.20 -14.06
C ILE A 369 -5.64 -10.04 -14.86
N GLN A 370 -6.53 -9.16 -14.40
CA GLN A 370 -7.69 -8.71 -15.16
C GLN A 370 -7.52 -7.25 -15.54
N LYS A 371 -7.86 -6.91 -16.78
CA LYS A 371 -7.92 -5.55 -17.29
C LYS A 371 -9.38 -5.22 -17.57
N LEU A 372 -9.88 -4.14 -16.97
CA LEU A 372 -11.22 -3.62 -17.15
C LEU A 372 -11.12 -2.17 -17.61
N GLU A 373 -11.84 -1.78 -18.65
CA GLU A 373 -11.96 -0.38 -19.04
C GLU A 373 -12.75 0.41 -17.99
N LEU A 374 -12.35 1.66 -17.71
CA LEU A 374 -13.06 2.53 -16.77
C LEU A 374 -14.47 2.90 -17.29
N SER A 375 -14.65 3.01 -18.61
CA SER A 375 -15.96 3.20 -19.25
C SER A 375 -16.95 2.09 -18.90
N TYR A 376 -16.49 0.83 -18.85
CA TYR A 376 -17.30 -0.30 -18.42
C TYR A 376 -17.72 -0.17 -16.96
N LEU A 377 -16.83 0.28 -16.08
CA LEU A 377 -17.15 0.51 -14.67
C LEU A 377 -18.13 1.66 -14.48
N GLN A 378 -18.01 2.74 -15.26
CA GLN A 378 -18.95 3.86 -15.23
C GLN A 378 -20.38 3.40 -15.57
N ASN A 379 -20.54 2.59 -16.62
CA ASN A 379 -21.86 2.04 -16.96
C ASN A 379 -22.47 1.21 -15.81
N LEU A 380 -21.65 0.47 -15.06
CA LEU A 380 -22.12 -0.27 -13.89
C LEU A 380 -22.53 0.65 -12.74
N LEU A 381 -21.80 1.76 -12.54
CA LEU A 381 -22.10 2.75 -11.51
C LEU A 381 -23.40 3.51 -11.79
N GLU A 382 -23.64 3.88 -13.05
CA GLU A 382 -24.88 4.53 -13.48
C GLU A 382 -26.09 3.61 -13.25
N PHE A 383 -25.99 2.34 -13.65
CA PHE A 383 -27.06 1.37 -13.44
C PHE A 383 -27.38 1.09 -11.95
N GLU A 384 -26.38 1.14 -11.07
CA GLU A 384 -26.60 1.04 -9.62
C GLU A 384 -27.11 2.34 -8.98
N GLY A 385 -26.94 3.49 -9.66
CA GLY A 385 -27.51 4.77 -9.23
C GLY A 385 -29.01 4.91 -9.53
N GLU A 386 -29.52 4.17 -10.52
CA GLU A 386 -30.94 4.12 -10.89
C GLU A 386 -31.79 3.20 -9.99
N LYS A 387 -31.16 2.38 -9.15
CA LYS A 387 -31.80 1.48 -8.17
C LYS A 387 -31.72 2.00 -6.75
#